data_AF-A0A7W1WQ14-F1
#
_entry.id   AF-A0A7W1WQ14-F1
#
_cell.length_a   1.000
_cell.length_b   1.000
_cell.length_c   1.000
_cell.angle_alpha   90.00
_cell.angle_beta   90.00
_cell.angle_gamma   90.00
#
_symmetry.space_group_name_H-M   'P 1'
#
loop_
_entity.id
_entity.type
_entity.pdbx_description
1 polymer ?
#
loop_
_entity_poly.entity_id
_entity_poly.type
_entity_poly.pdbx_seq_one_letter_code
_entity_poly.pdbx_strand_id
1 'polypeptide(L)'
;MRLRFFCATLALIFSFSIFVSPTEAESGTIAKKDSGKAYLETSNFSRGTFAGTLFDGSALRLNPGALRSGTDSTGRYNQGNYYYGRWTSPVTNQSFLEAIASWQANTPAGTWLEVELRGLVDGAWSKWYSMGVWHEHDEPFRRHSVRGQGDKIGNVAVDTLVMKKQATAVQARITLFTTNPAQTPVLSAYGITFASGFDRAGTVPSTGLTSALDVPMRSQMVYPDGGEVWCSPTSTSMVMAYWSRVMGRSDWDQTVPTVVKGVWDYVYDGGGNWPFNTAYAASMGLEGKVVRLSSLAEVERWTAAGVPVIVSIAYKSGELPGSPIPSSNGHLLVIRGFDEQGNVLTNDPAGADDSQVRITYGREDFEEAFLNHSNGTAYLIYPKGWPTPPSNGHW
;
A
#
# COMPACT_ATOMS: atom_id res chain seq x y z
N MET A 1 28.47 -15.33 -56.15
CA MET A 1 27.19 -14.62 -55.93
C MET A 1 26.19 -15.65 -55.39
N ARG A 2 26.08 -15.80 -54.07
CA ARG A 2 25.17 -16.74 -53.40
C ARG A 2 24.36 -15.95 -52.38
N LEU A 3 23.07 -15.77 -52.65
CA LEU A 3 22.07 -15.22 -51.74
C LEU A 3 21.87 -16.20 -50.57
N ARG A 4 21.96 -15.71 -49.33
CA ARG A 4 21.51 -16.43 -48.13
C ARG A 4 20.24 -15.74 -47.63
N PHE A 5 19.12 -16.47 -47.69
CA PHE A 5 17.90 -16.15 -46.98
C PHE A 5 18.14 -16.33 -45.47
N PHE A 6 17.83 -15.32 -44.67
CA PHE A 6 17.70 -15.45 -43.22
C PHE A 6 16.21 -15.60 -42.89
N CYS A 7 15.80 -16.82 -42.51
CA CYS A 7 14.54 -17.05 -41.80
C CYS A 7 14.71 -16.54 -40.37
N ALA A 8 13.92 -15.53 -39.98
CA ALA A 8 13.77 -15.15 -38.58
C ALA A 8 12.70 -16.05 -37.94
N THR A 9 13.13 -17.06 -37.20
CA THR A 9 12.27 -17.81 -36.27
C THR A 9 11.98 -16.95 -35.05
N LEU A 10 10.73 -16.50 -34.91
CA LEU A 10 10.17 -15.94 -33.69
C LEU A 10 10.09 -17.08 -32.65
N ALA A 11 10.93 -17.04 -31.63
CA ALA A 11 10.79 -17.92 -30.47
C ALA A 11 9.85 -17.25 -29.46
N LEU A 12 8.60 -17.72 -29.38
CA LEU A 12 7.72 -17.45 -28.25
C LEU A 12 8.32 -18.15 -27.02
N ILE A 13 8.88 -17.37 -26.09
CA ILE A 13 9.24 -17.86 -24.77
C ILE A 13 8.01 -17.70 -23.89
N PHE A 14 7.25 -18.80 -23.73
CA PHE A 14 6.24 -18.90 -22.68
C PHE A 14 6.97 -19.03 -21.34
N SER A 15 7.09 -17.92 -20.62
CA SER A 15 7.47 -17.93 -19.21
C SER A 15 6.29 -18.48 -18.40
N PHE A 16 6.33 -19.78 -18.10
CA PHE A 16 5.41 -20.42 -17.15
C PHE A 16 5.72 -19.92 -15.74
N SER A 17 5.12 -18.80 -15.35
CA SER A 17 4.96 -18.45 -13.93
C SER A 17 3.90 -19.38 -13.35
N ILE A 18 4.32 -20.36 -12.56
CA ILE A 18 3.41 -21.22 -11.79
C ILE A 18 2.80 -20.34 -10.69
N PHE A 19 1.72 -19.66 -11.01
CA PHE A 19 0.82 -19.07 -10.02
C PHE A 19 0.01 -20.21 -9.41
N VAL A 20 0.16 -20.41 -8.10
CA VAL A 20 -0.78 -21.25 -7.36
C VAL A 20 -2.11 -20.49 -7.33
N SER A 21 -3.06 -20.94 -8.14
CA SER A 21 -4.44 -20.46 -8.10
C SER A 21 -4.99 -20.60 -6.68
N PRO A 22 -5.71 -19.61 -6.13
CA PRO A 22 -6.55 -19.87 -4.98
C PRO A 22 -7.62 -20.85 -5.45
N THR A 23 -7.58 -22.07 -4.92
CA THR A 23 -8.66 -23.05 -5.05
C THR A 23 -9.98 -22.40 -4.69
N GLU A 24 -10.98 -22.60 -5.56
CA GLU A 24 -12.38 -22.19 -5.37
C GLU A 24 -12.83 -22.42 -3.92
N ALA A 25 -13.05 -21.31 -3.21
CA ALA A 25 -13.86 -21.35 -2.01
C ALA A 25 -15.33 -21.41 -2.47
N GLU A 26 -15.98 -22.54 -2.18
CA GLU A 26 -17.43 -22.71 -2.36
C GLU A 26 -18.19 -21.52 -1.76
N SER A 27 -19.18 -21.02 -2.50
CA SER A 27 -20.05 -19.93 -2.07
C SER A 27 -20.96 -20.38 -0.92
N GLY A 28 -20.45 -20.33 0.30
CA GLY A 28 -21.25 -20.39 1.52
C GLY A 28 -21.89 -19.04 1.78
N THR A 29 -23.20 -19.01 1.97
CA THR A 29 -23.99 -17.82 2.32
C THR A 29 -23.38 -17.13 3.56
N ILE A 30 -22.72 -15.97 3.36
CA ILE A 30 -22.06 -15.23 4.43
C ILE A 30 -23.13 -14.54 5.29
N ALA A 31 -23.35 -15.09 6.49
CA ALA A 31 -24.14 -14.44 7.54
C ALA A 31 -23.50 -13.09 7.93
N LYS A 32 -24.34 -12.09 8.28
CA LYS A 32 -23.95 -10.76 8.78
C LYS A 32 -22.77 -10.86 9.76
N LYS A 33 -21.55 -10.60 9.28
CA LYS A 33 -20.42 -10.23 10.11
C LYS A 33 -20.08 -8.80 9.74
N ASP A 34 -20.13 -7.92 10.72
CA ASP A 34 -19.49 -6.61 10.66
C ASP A 34 -18.08 -6.80 10.08
N SER A 35 -17.72 -6.08 9.03
CA SER A 35 -16.41 -6.21 8.37
C SER A 35 -15.26 -5.92 9.34
N GLY A 36 -15.58 -5.24 10.45
CA GLY A 36 -14.68 -4.96 11.57
C GLY A 36 -13.45 -4.20 11.11
N LYS A 37 -13.65 -3.33 10.12
CA LYS A 37 -12.63 -2.44 9.60
C LYS A 37 -12.25 -1.45 10.70
N ALA A 38 -10.95 -1.25 10.84
CA ALA A 38 -10.40 -0.33 11.82
C ALA A 38 -9.04 0.15 11.33
N TYR A 39 -8.66 1.35 11.77
CA TYR A 39 -7.33 1.91 11.58
C TYR A 39 -6.76 2.35 12.92
N LEU A 40 -5.53 1.93 13.19
CA LEU A 40 -4.75 2.37 14.33
C LEU A 40 -3.55 3.16 13.83
N GLU A 41 -3.41 4.40 14.27
CA GLU A 41 -2.21 5.21 14.04
C GLU A 41 -1.41 5.40 15.33
N THR A 42 -0.09 5.45 15.20
CA THR A 42 0.80 5.83 16.29
C THR A 42 1.87 6.78 15.76
N SER A 43 1.77 8.04 16.22
CA SER A 43 2.79 9.08 16.07
C SER A 43 3.49 9.40 17.41
N ASN A 44 2.91 8.95 18.53
CA ASN A 44 3.52 9.04 19.85
C ASN A 44 4.05 7.67 20.30
N PHE A 45 5.36 7.51 20.24
CA PHE A 45 6.04 6.25 20.54
C PHE A 45 6.33 6.02 22.03
N SER A 46 6.01 6.98 22.91
CA SER A 46 6.34 6.93 24.36
C SER A 46 5.84 5.69 25.10
N ARG A 47 4.76 5.06 24.61
CA ARG A 47 4.12 3.92 25.30
C ARG A 47 4.76 2.57 24.99
N GLY A 48 5.67 2.49 24.02
CA GLY A 48 6.31 1.22 23.65
C GLY A 48 7.60 0.93 24.41
N THR A 49 8.13 -0.27 24.18
CA THR A 49 9.41 -0.72 24.75
C THR A 49 10.54 -0.39 23.80
N PHE A 50 11.52 0.38 24.29
CA PHE A 50 12.70 0.82 23.54
C PHE A 50 13.89 -0.11 23.78
N ALA A 51 14.58 -0.47 22.70
CA ALA A 51 15.78 -1.29 22.73
C ALA A 51 16.77 -0.80 21.67
N GLY A 52 17.55 0.24 22.00
CA GLY A 52 18.44 0.93 21.06
C GLY A 52 17.75 1.98 20.19
N THR A 53 16.50 2.31 20.51
CA THR A 53 15.75 3.45 19.97
C THR A 53 15.43 4.45 21.08
N LEU A 54 15.01 5.64 20.68
CA LEU A 54 14.40 6.64 21.54
C LEU A 54 13.26 7.34 20.78
N PHE A 55 12.35 7.97 21.52
CA PHE A 55 11.37 8.91 20.99
C PHE A 55 11.79 10.32 21.42
N ASP A 56 12.02 11.21 20.45
CA ASP A 56 12.52 12.57 20.73
C ASP A 56 11.40 13.60 21.02
N GLY A 57 10.15 13.13 21.14
CA GLY A 57 8.96 13.97 21.26
C GLY A 57 8.22 14.17 19.93
N SER A 58 8.85 13.85 18.80
CA SER A 58 8.28 13.99 17.45
C SER A 58 8.38 12.73 16.59
N ALA A 59 9.46 11.97 16.74
CA ALA A 59 9.74 10.80 15.92
C ALA A 59 10.51 9.73 16.68
N LEU A 60 10.38 8.49 16.23
CA LEU A 60 11.23 7.38 16.65
C LEU A 60 12.55 7.43 15.88
N ARG A 61 13.65 7.33 16.63
CA ARG A 61 15.03 7.33 16.11
C ARG A 61 15.87 6.27 16.78
N LEU A 62 17.02 5.97 16.20
CA LEU A 62 18.08 5.24 16.89
C LEU A 62 18.60 6.05 18.07
N ASN A 63 18.93 5.37 19.16
CA ASN A 63 19.60 5.97 20.31
C ASN A 63 21.12 5.72 20.19
N PRO A 64 21.94 6.75 19.90
CA PRO A 64 23.38 6.60 19.71
C PRO A 64 24.09 5.99 20.93
N GLY A 65 23.58 6.23 22.14
CA GLY A 65 24.14 5.71 23.39
C GLY A 65 23.72 4.27 23.73
N ALA A 66 22.81 3.67 22.94
CA ALA A 66 22.28 2.33 23.18
C ALA A 66 22.16 1.48 21.90
N LEU A 67 22.89 1.85 20.84
CA LEU A 67 22.90 1.12 19.58
C LEU A 67 23.28 -0.34 19.81
N ARG A 68 22.58 -1.22 19.10
CA ARG A 68 22.95 -2.64 19.00
C ARG A 68 23.69 -2.84 17.68
N SER A 69 24.65 -3.77 17.66
CA SER A 69 25.33 -4.16 16.43
C SER A 69 24.78 -5.49 15.93
N GLY A 70 24.71 -5.65 14.62
CA GLY A 70 24.32 -6.89 13.95
C GLY A 70 25.13 -7.08 12.68
N THR A 71 25.13 -8.32 12.19
CA THR A 71 25.71 -8.69 10.90
C THR A 71 24.65 -9.46 10.12
N ASP A 72 24.39 -9.07 8.88
CA ASP A 72 23.49 -9.82 8.01
C ASP A 72 24.26 -10.97 7.35
N SER A 73 23.97 -12.20 7.76
CA SER A 73 24.50 -13.40 7.11
C SER A 73 23.51 -14.05 6.15
N THR A 74 22.32 -13.47 5.99
CA THR A 74 21.18 -14.07 5.27
C THR A 74 20.93 -13.45 3.90
N GLY A 75 21.52 -12.28 3.62
CA GLY A 75 21.21 -11.49 2.43
C GLY A 75 19.87 -10.78 2.50
N ARG A 76 19.27 -10.67 3.70
CA ARG A 76 18.05 -9.90 3.95
C ARG A 76 18.31 -8.39 3.92
N TYR A 77 19.54 -7.97 4.15
CA TYR A 77 19.96 -6.58 4.14
C TYR A 77 21.20 -6.46 3.23
N ASN A 78 22.26 -5.82 3.73
CA ASN A 78 23.49 -5.53 2.99
C ASN A 78 24.56 -6.64 3.07
N GLN A 79 24.26 -7.82 3.60
CA GLN A 79 25.26 -8.88 3.87
C GLN A 79 26.47 -8.40 4.68
N GLY A 80 26.28 -7.35 5.48
CA GLY A 80 27.35 -6.65 6.17
C GLY A 80 27.00 -6.31 7.60
N ASN A 81 27.88 -5.53 8.23
CA ASN A 81 27.66 -5.01 9.57
C ASN A 81 26.70 -3.82 9.53
N TYR A 82 25.87 -3.72 10.55
CA TYR A 82 24.97 -2.61 10.76
C TYR A 82 24.75 -2.35 12.26
N TYR A 83 24.29 -1.15 12.56
CA TYR A 83 23.74 -0.80 13.86
C TYR A 83 22.23 -0.77 13.75
N TYR A 84 21.55 -1.15 14.82
CA TYR A 84 20.10 -1.14 14.86
C TYR A 84 19.57 -0.83 16.25
N GLY A 85 18.30 -0.50 16.26
CA GLY A 85 17.49 -0.29 17.44
C GLY A 85 16.08 -0.76 17.15
N ARG A 86 15.36 -1.16 18.20
CA ARG A 86 14.03 -1.72 18.07
C ARG A 86 13.07 -1.06 19.04
N TRP A 87 11.90 -0.70 18.53
CA TRP A 87 10.75 -0.30 19.31
C TRP A 87 9.67 -1.37 19.17
N THR A 88 9.05 -1.76 20.30
CA THR A 88 7.91 -2.69 20.32
C THR A 88 6.69 -1.98 20.87
N SER A 89 5.58 -1.99 20.15
CA SER A 89 4.34 -1.34 20.59
C SER A 89 3.77 -2.02 21.83
N PRO A 90 2.91 -1.32 22.62
CA PRO A 90 1.93 -2.01 23.45
C PRO A 90 1.10 -3.01 22.64
N VAL A 91 0.54 -3.99 23.35
CA VAL A 91 -0.47 -4.87 22.76
C VAL A 91 -1.75 -4.06 22.55
N THR A 92 -2.33 -4.18 21.36
CA THR A 92 -3.65 -3.59 21.04
C THR A 92 -4.66 -4.72 20.86
N ASN A 93 -5.76 -4.66 21.62
CA ASN A 93 -6.88 -5.60 21.49
C ASN A 93 -7.71 -5.20 20.27
N GLN A 94 -7.30 -5.72 19.11
CA GLN A 94 -7.99 -5.54 17.84
C GLN A 94 -8.21 -6.91 17.22
N SER A 95 -9.46 -7.19 16.86
CA SER A 95 -9.79 -8.40 16.12
C SER A 95 -9.49 -8.21 14.63
N PHE A 96 -8.76 -9.13 14.02
CA PHE A 96 -8.53 -9.11 12.56
C PHE A 96 -8.29 -10.50 11.96
N LEU A 97 -8.67 -10.64 10.69
CA LEU A 97 -8.19 -11.70 9.79
C LEU A 97 -7.08 -11.15 8.89
N GLU A 98 -7.16 -9.87 8.53
CA GLU A 98 -6.19 -9.24 7.67
C GLU A 98 -5.70 -7.93 8.29
N ALA A 99 -4.40 -7.66 8.17
CA ALA A 99 -3.80 -6.41 8.61
C ALA A 99 -2.74 -5.94 7.60
N ILE A 100 -2.72 -4.64 7.33
CA ILE A 100 -1.70 -4.00 6.47
C ILE A 100 -1.07 -2.86 7.27
N ALA A 101 0.25 -2.87 7.37
CA ALA A 101 1.00 -1.79 8.01
C ALA A 101 1.43 -0.75 6.98
N SER A 102 1.35 0.53 7.33
CA SER A 102 1.92 1.65 6.56
C SER A 102 2.73 2.55 7.48
N TRP A 103 3.66 3.34 6.94
CA TRP A 103 4.59 4.14 7.74
C TRP A 103 4.96 5.46 7.08
N GLN A 104 5.27 6.45 7.91
CA GLN A 104 5.77 7.76 7.51
C GLN A 104 7.21 7.88 7.98
N ALA A 105 8.16 7.64 7.08
CA ALA A 105 9.58 7.59 7.43
C ALA A 105 10.46 8.33 6.43
N ASN A 106 11.49 9.00 6.96
CA ASN A 106 12.65 9.43 6.21
C ASN A 106 13.83 8.51 6.53
N THR A 107 14.45 7.97 5.50
CA THR A 107 15.58 7.04 5.58
C THR A 107 16.73 7.61 4.73
N PRO A 108 17.58 8.48 5.31
CA PRO A 108 18.81 8.92 4.65
C PRO A 108 19.63 7.74 4.13
N ALA A 109 20.45 7.96 3.10
CA ALA A 109 21.30 6.92 2.52
C ALA A 109 22.09 6.15 3.59
N GLY A 110 22.11 4.81 3.48
CA GLY A 110 22.72 3.94 4.49
C GLY A 110 21.83 3.61 5.69
N THR A 111 20.60 4.12 5.75
CA THR A 111 19.60 3.79 6.77
C THR A 111 18.37 3.12 6.17
N TRP A 112 17.69 2.28 6.97
CA TRP A 112 16.46 1.61 6.57
C TRP A 112 15.63 1.25 7.80
N LEU A 113 14.42 0.75 7.57
CA LEU A 113 13.57 0.19 8.61
C LEU A 113 12.93 -1.12 8.18
N GLU A 114 12.52 -1.91 9.17
CA GLU A 114 11.63 -3.05 8.98
C GLU A 114 10.46 -2.93 9.95
N VAL A 115 9.24 -3.11 9.42
CA VAL A 115 8.01 -3.19 10.22
C VAL A 115 7.58 -4.64 10.30
N GLU A 116 7.31 -5.12 11.51
CA GLU A 116 6.85 -6.47 11.78
C GLU A 116 5.58 -6.46 12.61
N LEU A 117 4.66 -7.37 12.31
CA LEU A 117 3.42 -7.59 13.06
C LEU A 117 3.38 -9.00 13.63
N ARG A 118 2.69 -9.17 14.75
CA ARG A 118 2.24 -10.49 15.22
C ARG A 118 0.80 -10.41 15.73
N GLY A 119 0.06 -11.49 15.57
CA GLY A 119 -1.31 -11.64 16.04
C GLY A 119 -1.40 -12.61 17.22
N LEU A 120 -2.33 -12.35 18.15
CA LEU A 120 -2.71 -13.29 19.20
C LEU A 120 -3.88 -14.15 18.71
N VAL A 121 -3.68 -15.46 18.60
CA VAL A 121 -4.68 -16.41 18.11
C VAL A 121 -4.81 -17.55 19.12
N ASP A 122 -6.05 -17.87 19.53
CA ASP A 122 -6.33 -18.95 20.50
C ASP A 122 -5.46 -18.86 21.79
N GLY A 123 -5.20 -17.63 22.26
CA GLY A 123 -4.39 -17.37 23.45
C GLY A 123 -2.86 -17.48 23.26
N ALA A 124 -2.37 -17.73 22.06
CA ALA A 124 -0.94 -17.82 21.74
C ALA A 124 -0.52 -16.78 20.69
N TRP A 125 0.64 -16.16 20.89
CA TRP A 125 1.20 -15.24 19.91
C TRP A 125 1.75 -16.00 18.70
N SER A 126 1.47 -15.48 17.50
CA SER A 126 2.20 -15.88 16.30
C SER A 126 3.67 -15.51 16.39
N LYS A 127 4.47 -16.02 15.45
CA LYS A 127 5.76 -15.41 15.16
C LYS A 127 5.57 -13.97 14.66
N TRP A 128 6.67 -13.25 14.57
CA TRP A 128 6.70 -11.96 13.88
C TRP A 128 6.73 -12.19 12.37
N TYR A 129 5.85 -11.49 11.67
CA TYR A 129 5.79 -11.42 10.22
C TYR A 129 6.26 -10.05 9.78
N SER A 130 7.19 -10.00 8.83
CA SER A 130 7.69 -8.77 8.22
C SER A 130 6.69 -8.24 7.21
N MET A 131 6.32 -6.97 7.38
CA MET A 131 5.46 -6.21 6.47
C MET A 131 6.27 -5.47 5.40
N GLY A 132 7.60 -5.53 5.46
CA GLY A 132 8.49 -5.00 4.43
C GLY A 132 9.76 -4.39 5.01
N VAL A 133 10.81 -4.39 4.19
CA VAL A 133 12.08 -3.70 4.44
C VAL A 133 12.13 -2.46 3.55
N TRP A 134 12.15 -1.28 4.17
CA TRP A 134 11.96 0.00 3.50
C TRP A 134 13.13 0.95 3.67
N HIS A 135 13.51 1.60 2.58
CA HIS A 135 14.34 2.80 2.55
C HIS A 135 14.24 3.49 1.20
N GLU A 136 14.54 4.79 1.15
CA GLU A 136 14.30 5.68 0.02
C GLU A 136 15.26 5.49 -1.17
N HIS A 137 16.44 4.90 -0.96
CA HIS A 137 17.57 5.02 -1.90
C HIS A 137 18.05 3.74 -2.59
N ASP A 138 17.53 2.55 -2.25
CA ASP A 138 18.07 1.26 -2.72
C ASP A 138 19.58 1.07 -2.45
N GLU A 139 20.08 1.78 -1.45
CA GLU A 139 21.37 1.59 -0.80
C GLU A 139 21.15 1.41 0.72
N PRO A 140 21.84 0.48 1.39
CA PRO A 140 22.96 -0.33 0.89
C PRO A 140 22.57 -1.63 0.14
N PHE A 141 21.28 -1.91 -0.01
CA PHE A 141 20.72 -3.04 -0.77
C PHE A 141 19.40 -2.58 -1.39
N ARG A 142 18.70 -3.42 -2.13
CA ARG A 142 17.44 -3.05 -2.78
C ARG A 142 16.25 -3.27 -1.86
N ARG A 143 15.34 -2.30 -1.69
CA ARG A 143 14.16 -2.45 -0.81
C ARG A 143 13.27 -3.61 -1.24
N HIS A 144 12.60 -4.29 -0.30
CA HIS A 144 11.84 -5.49 -0.66
C HIS A 144 10.82 -5.95 0.38
N SER A 145 9.79 -6.67 -0.07
CA SER A 145 8.98 -7.57 0.78
C SER A 145 9.73 -8.86 1.10
N VAL A 146 9.16 -9.70 1.98
CA VAL A 146 9.80 -10.96 2.39
C VAL A 146 8.91 -12.15 1.98
N ARG A 147 9.48 -13.08 1.20
CA ARG A 147 8.81 -14.31 0.74
C ARG A 147 8.82 -15.40 1.81
N GLY A 148 7.93 -16.38 1.64
CA GLY A 148 7.97 -17.65 2.39
C GLY A 148 7.66 -17.52 3.88
N GLN A 149 6.93 -16.48 4.27
CA GLN A 149 6.62 -16.22 5.68
C GLN A 149 5.49 -17.09 6.24
N GLY A 150 4.74 -17.80 5.39
CA GLY A 150 3.60 -18.62 5.79
C GLY A 150 3.92 -19.73 6.79
N ASP A 151 2.99 -19.97 7.72
CA ASP A 151 3.01 -21.10 8.65
C ASP A 151 1.58 -21.55 9.01
N LYS A 152 1.41 -22.26 10.13
CA LYS A 152 0.09 -22.76 10.58
C LYS A 152 -0.84 -21.68 11.13
N ILE A 153 -0.34 -20.47 11.41
CA ILE A 153 -1.09 -19.38 12.05
C ILE A 153 -1.46 -18.31 11.02
N GLY A 154 -0.54 -17.96 10.13
CA GLY A 154 -0.75 -16.89 9.14
C GLY A 154 0.30 -16.88 8.04
N ASN A 155 0.14 -15.96 7.10
CA ASN A 155 1.04 -15.69 5.99
C ASN A 155 1.05 -14.19 5.65
N VAL A 156 2.12 -13.70 5.02
CA VAL A 156 2.12 -12.37 4.40
C VAL A 156 1.99 -12.51 2.89
N ALA A 157 0.93 -11.95 2.33
CA ALA A 157 0.73 -11.81 0.89
C ALA A 157 1.27 -10.44 0.46
N VAL A 158 2.58 -10.39 0.16
CA VAL A 158 3.37 -9.19 -0.16
C VAL A 158 3.42 -8.18 1.00
N ASP A 159 2.30 -7.50 1.26
CA ASP A 159 2.14 -6.45 2.26
C ASP A 159 0.94 -6.67 3.20
N THR A 160 0.15 -7.74 2.97
CA THR A 160 -1.03 -8.06 3.79
C THR A 160 -0.75 -9.27 4.68
N LEU A 161 -0.81 -9.08 6.00
CA LEU A 161 -0.79 -10.18 6.96
C LEU A 161 -2.17 -10.84 6.97
N VAL A 162 -2.25 -12.09 6.51
CA VAL A 162 -3.46 -12.90 6.47
C VAL A 162 -3.37 -13.97 7.56
N MET A 163 -4.29 -13.93 8.52
CA MET A 163 -4.42 -14.89 9.61
C MET A 163 -5.35 -16.03 9.19
N LYS A 164 -4.98 -17.28 9.51
CA LYS A 164 -5.82 -18.47 9.22
C LYS A 164 -7.01 -18.60 10.16
N LYS A 165 -6.96 -17.91 11.30
CA LYS A 165 -8.04 -17.76 12.27
C LYS A 165 -8.06 -16.33 12.77
N GLN A 166 -9.20 -15.90 13.29
CA GLN A 166 -9.38 -14.57 13.88
C GLN A 166 -8.32 -14.33 14.96
N ALA A 167 -7.45 -13.34 14.75
CA ALA A 167 -6.62 -12.81 15.81
C ALA A 167 -7.46 -11.88 16.70
N THR A 168 -7.15 -11.83 18.00
CA THR A 168 -7.86 -11.00 18.99
C THR A 168 -7.03 -9.83 19.51
N ALA A 169 -5.73 -9.84 19.23
CA ALA A 169 -4.83 -8.75 19.53
C ALA A 169 -3.69 -8.70 18.52
N VAL A 170 -3.08 -7.53 18.38
CA VAL A 170 -1.93 -7.26 17.53
C VAL A 170 -0.82 -6.60 18.33
N GLN A 171 0.42 -6.85 17.91
CA GLN A 171 1.56 -6.07 18.36
C GLN A 171 2.45 -5.75 17.16
N ALA A 172 2.97 -4.53 17.12
CA ALA A 172 3.92 -4.07 16.13
C ALA A 172 5.33 -4.03 16.71
N ARG A 173 6.31 -4.24 15.84
CA ARG A 173 7.73 -4.11 16.14
C ARG A 173 8.40 -3.43 14.97
N ILE A 174 9.13 -2.37 15.29
CA ILE A 174 9.78 -1.53 14.31
C ILE A 174 11.26 -1.58 14.62
N THR A 175 12.04 -2.05 13.65
CA THR A 175 13.50 -2.04 13.74
C THR A 175 14.04 -0.96 12.82
N LEU A 176 14.81 -0.04 13.38
CA LEU A 176 15.53 1.00 12.65
C LEU A 176 16.97 0.54 12.49
N PHE A 177 17.58 0.83 11.35
CA PHE A 177 18.92 0.37 11.01
C PHE A 177 19.78 1.49 10.40
N THR A 178 21.09 1.39 10.56
CA THR A 178 22.08 2.27 9.93
C THR A 178 23.41 1.55 9.72
N THR A 179 24.12 1.86 8.63
CA THR A 179 25.54 1.49 8.47
C THR A 179 26.49 2.49 9.14
N ASN A 180 26.00 3.68 9.50
CA ASN A 180 26.77 4.75 10.12
C ASN A 180 26.11 5.15 11.46
N PRO A 181 26.77 4.95 12.62
CA PRO A 181 26.17 5.24 13.93
C PRO A 181 25.86 6.73 14.17
N ALA A 182 26.39 7.63 13.33
CA ALA A 182 26.06 9.06 13.35
C ALA A 182 24.79 9.42 12.55
N GLN A 183 24.17 8.46 11.85
CA GLN A 183 22.97 8.65 11.06
C GLN A 183 21.82 7.77 11.59
N THR A 184 20.60 8.30 11.51
CA THR A 184 19.40 7.59 11.94
C THR A 184 18.29 7.79 10.91
N PRO A 185 17.51 6.73 10.61
CA PRO A 185 16.20 6.93 10.00
C PRO A 185 15.29 7.65 11.01
N VAL A 186 14.26 8.30 10.49
CA VAL A 186 13.27 9.08 11.25
C VAL A 186 11.90 8.51 10.93
N LEU A 187 11.26 7.88 11.91
CA LEU A 187 9.88 7.41 11.77
C LEU A 187 8.95 8.36 12.53
N SER A 188 8.13 9.10 11.79
CA SER A 188 7.19 10.08 12.36
C SER A 188 5.88 9.44 12.79
N ALA A 189 5.42 8.42 12.05
CA ALA A 189 4.22 7.67 12.38
C ALA A 189 4.23 6.28 11.74
N TYR A 190 3.51 5.34 12.34
CA TYR A 190 3.07 4.12 11.66
C TYR A 190 1.57 3.92 11.85
N GLY A 191 0.95 3.22 10.91
CA GLY A 191 -0.45 2.85 10.95
C GLY A 191 -0.68 1.39 10.62
N ILE A 192 -1.77 0.83 11.13
CA ILE A 192 -2.24 -0.51 10.78
C ILE A 192 -3.72 -0.43 10.45
N THR A 193 -4.09 -0.83 9.24
CA THR A 193 -5.49 -1.07 8.89
C THR A 193 -5.83 -2.54 9.10
N PHE A 194 -7.05 -2.82 9.53
CA PHE A 194 -7.54 -4.15 9.86
C PHE A 194 -8.81 -4.47 9.08
N ALA A 195 -9.09 -5.76 8.87
CA ALA A 195 -10.44 -6.26 8.63
C ALA A 195 -10.63 -7.64 9.25
N SER A 196 -11.85 -7.93 9.70
CA SER A 196 -12.28 -9.25 10.20
C SER A 196 -13.31 -9.93 9.29
N GLY A 197 -13.69 -9.29 8.20
CA GLY A 197 -14.64 -9.80 7.21
C GLY A 197 -14.64 -8.95 5.95
N PHE A 198 -15.69 -9.10 5.15
CA PHE A 198 -15.90 -8.36 3.91
C PHE A 198 -17.21 -7.57 4.00
N ASP A 199 -17.23 -6.39 3.40
CA ASP A 199 -18.45 -5.63 3.19
C ASP A 199 -19.14 -6.06 1.90
N ARG A 200 -20.42 -5.72 1.79
CA ARG A 200 -21.23 -6.00 0.60
C ARG A 200 -21.57 -4.69 -0.11
N ALA A 201 -21.30 -4.64 -1.41
CA ALA A 201 -21.67 -3.52 -2.27
C ALA A 201 -23.19 -3.25 -2.24
N GLY A 202 -23.58 -1.98 -2.46
CA GLY A 202 -24.97 -1.54 -2.51
C GLY A 202 -25.70 -1.53 -1.16
N THR A 203 -25.01 -1.82 -0.05
CA THR A 203 -25.64 -1.84 1.28
C THR A 203 -25.60 -0.50 2.00
N VAL A 204 -24.55 0.30 1.79
CA VAL A 204 -24.42 1.64 2.37
C VAL A 204 -24.89 2.67 1.34
N PRO A 205 -25.91 3.48 1.64
CA PRO A 205 -26.41 4.47 0.69
C PRO A 205 -25.35 5.55 0.42
N SER A 206 -25.37 6.10 -0.79
CA SER A 206 -24.60 7.30 -1.11
C SER A 206 -24.94 8.43 -0.15
N THR A 207 -23.94 9.24 0.19
CA THR A 207 -24.10 10.50 0.91
C THR A 207 -24.67 11.62 0.03
N GLY A 208 -24.68 11.43 -1.30
CA GLY A 208 -25.08 12.43 -2.28
C GLY A 208 -24.04 13.55 -2.48
N LEU A 209 -22.87 13.46 -1.85
CA LEU A 209 -21.78 14.41 -2.05
C LEU A 209 -21.18 14.24 -3.45
N THR A 210 -21.09 15.35 -4.18
CA THR A 210 -20.46 15.39 -5.51
C THR A 210 -19.10 16.07 -5.44
N SER A 211 -18.20 15.65 -6.32
CA SER A 211 -16.84 16.20 -6.39
C SER A 211 -16.21 15.85 -7.74
N ALA A 212 -15.28 16.69 -8.21
CA ALA A 212 -14.63 16.51 -9.50
C ALA A 212 -13.21 17.11 -9.46
N LEU A 213 -12.35 16.57 -8.59
CA LEU A 213 -11.01 17.09 -8.33
C LEU A 213 -10.13 17.00 -9.57
N ASP A 214 -9.45 18.09 -9.95
CA ASP A 214 -8.61 18.14 -11.16
C ASP A 214 -7.27 17.40 -11.02
N VAL A 215 -7.35 16.09 -10.79
CA VAL A 215 -6.19 15.21 -10.70
C VAL A 215 -5.51 15.13 -12.08
N PRO A 216 -4.19 15.38 -12.16
CA PRO A 216 -3.41 15.23 -13.39
C PRO A 216 -3.55 13.83 -13.98
N MET A 217 -3.59 13.76 -15.30
CA MET A 217 -3.77 12.51 -16.05
C MET A 217 -2.41 11.88 -16.37
N ARG A 218 -2.23 10.60 -16.06
CA ARG A 218 -1.03 9.81 -16.39
C ARG A 218 -1.43 8.37 -16.69
N SER A 219 -1.08 7.89 -17.87
CA SER A 219 -1.23 6.50 -18.27
C SER A 219 0.06 5.72 -18.00
N GLN A 220 -0.07 4.48 -17.56
CA GLN A 220 1.06 3.54 -17.47
C GLN A 220 1.39 2.92 -18.84
N MET A 221 0.45 2.95 -19.79
CA MET A 221 0.55 2.30 -21.09
C MET A 221 1.46 3.04 -22.08
N VAL A 222 1.81 4.30 -21.79
CA VAL A 222 2.77 5.08 -22.59
C VAL A 222 4.22 4.65 -22.37
N TYR A 223 4.48 3.81 -21.37
CA TYR A 223 5.82 3.31 -21.06
C TYR A 223 5.99 1.87 -21.58
N PRO A 224 7.06 1.58 -22.34
CA PRO A 224 7.25 0.27 -22.97
C PRO A 224 7.35 -0.88 -21.95
N ASP A 225 7.81 -0.61 -20.73
CA ASP A 225 7.97 -1.59 -19.65
C ASP A 225 6.88 -1.48 -18.56
N GLY A 226 5.89 -0.58 -18.71
CA GLY A 226 5.01 -0.15 -17.61
C GLY A 226 3.63 -0.80 -17.53
N GLY A 227 3.27 -1.63 -18.51
CA GLY A 227 1.88 -2.03 -18.74
C GLY A 227 1.19 -2.77 -17.60
N GLU A 228 1.82 -3.75 -16.95
CA GLU A 228 1.07 -4.69 -16.08
C GLU A 228 1.27 -4.49 -14.57
N VAL A 229 2.32 -3.78 -14.13
CA VAL A 229 2.68 -3.69 -12.70
C VAL A 229 2.94 -2.26 -12.19
N TRP A 230 2.60 -1.22 -12.98
CA TRP A 230 2.85 0.19 -12.62
C TRP A 230 1.57 0.98 -12.28
N CYS A 231 0.40 0.35 -12.19
CA CYS A 231 -0.87 1.02 -11.87
C CYS A 231 -0.81 1.78 -10.53
N SER A 232 -0.20 1.17 -9.51
CA SER A 232 -0.02 1.79 -8.19
C SER A 232 0.90 3.03 -8.21
N PRO A 233 2.17 2.95 -8.68
CA PRO A 233 3.04 4.13 -8.75
C PRO A 233 2.52 5.19 -9.72
N THR A 234 1.82 4.82 -10.78
CA THR A 234 1.19 5.79 -11.69
C THR A 234 0.07 6.56 -10.98
N SER A 235 -0.76 5.87 -10.21
CA SER A 235 -1.79 6.51 -9.37
C SER A 235 -1.21 7.40 -8.28
N THR A 236 -0.16 6.92 -7.59
CA THR A 236 0.59 7.71 -6.59
C THR A 236 1.16 8.98 -7.23
N SER A 237 1.79 8.84 -8.40
CA SER A 237 2.33 9.95 -9.19
C SER A 237 1.25 10.99 -9.55
N MET A 238 0.05 10.56 -9.96
CA MET A 238 -1.08 11.46 -10.24
C MET A 238 -1.52 12.24 -8.99
N VAL A 239 -1.68 11.57 -7.84
CA VAL A 239 -2.12 12.23 -6.59
C VAL A 239 -1.05 13.19 -6.05
N MET A 240 0.24 12.83 -6.13
CA MET A 240 1.32 13.73 -5.74
C MET A 240 1.38 14.97 -6.65
N ALA A 241 1.17 14.81 -7.96
CA ALA A 241 1.09 15.93 -8.88
C ALA A 241 -0.15 16.82 -8.65
N TYR A 242 -1.28 16.25 -8.23
CA TYR A 242 -2.45 17.02 -7.78
C TYR A 242 -2.07 17.93 -6.61
N TRP A 243 -1.43 17.38 -5.57
CA TRP A 243 -1.02 18.17 -4.41
C TRP A 243 0.08 19.17 -4.72
N SER A 244 1.00 18.85 -5.64
CA SER A 244 1.99 19.81 -6.15
C SER A 244 1.30 21.08 -6.67
N ARG A 245 0.24 20.92 -7.48
CA ARG A 245 -0.54 22.04 -8.01
C ARG A 245 -1.31 22.80 -6.94
N VAL A 246 -2.00 22.09 -6.04
CA VAL A 246 -2.82 22.68 -4.98
C VAL A 246 -1.98 23.47 -3.98
N MET A 247 -0.80 22.94 -3.61
CA MET A 247 0.06 23.52 -2.57
C MET A 247 1.21 24.37 -3.13
N GLY A 248 1.37 24.46 -4.45
CA GLY A 248 2.50 25.16 -5.08
C GLY A 248 3.87 24.51 -4.78
N ARG A 249 3.90 23.18 -4.60
CA ARG A 249 5.08 22.40 -4.22
C ARG A 249 5.57 21.58 -5.40
N SER A 250 6.31 22.22 -6.31
CA SER A 250 6.80 21.59 -7.55
C SER A 250 7.65 20.35 -7.30
N ASP A 251 8.30 20.25 -6.14
CA ASP A 251 9.06 19.07 -5.72
C ASP A 251 8.18 17.83 -5.50
N TRP A 252 6.87 17.97 -5.31
CA TRP A 252 5.95 16.82 -5.26
C TRP A 252 5.53 16.30 -6.62
N ASP A 253 5.79 17.03 -7.71
CA ASP A 253 5.44 16.57 -9.06
C ASP A 253 6.48 15.56 -9.61
N GLN A 254 6.35 14.32 -9.15
CA GLN A 254 7.25 13.22 -9.52
C GLN A 254 6.71 12.44 -10.72
N THR A 255 7.54 12.23 -11.75
CA THR A 255 7.16 11.46 -12.94
C THR A 255 6.87 9.99 -12.61
N VAL A 256 6.08 9.30 -13.43
CA VAL A 256 5.77 7.88 -13.22
C VAL A 256 7.04 7.02 -13.06
N PRO A 257 8.07 7.10 -13.94
CA PRO A 257 9.28 6.31 -13.76
C PRO A 257 10.05 6.61 -12.46
N THR A 258 9.98 7.86 -11.99
CA THR A 258 10.63 8.25 -10.72
C THR A 258 9.92 7.60 -9.54
N VAL A 259 8.58 7.64 -9.50
CA VAL A 259 7.79 6.98 -8.46
C VAL A 259 7.97 5.46 -8.55
N VAL A 260 7.93 4.85 -9.74
CA VAL A 260 8.19 3.41 -9.94
C VAL A 260 9.52 3.01 -9.31
N LYS A 261 10.61 3.72 -9.63
CA LYS A 261 11.93 3.46 -9.03
C LYS A 261 11.90 3.61 -7.50
N GLY A 262 11.18 4.62 -7.02
CA GLY A 262 11.05 4.92 -5.59
C GLY A 262 10.16 3.97 -4.80
N VAL A 263 9.42 3.06 -5.43
CA VAL A 263 8.53 2.11 -4.74
C VAL A 263 8.77 0.66 -5.14
N TRP A 264 9.71 0.38 -6.05
CA TRP A 264 9.92 -0.95 -6.59
C TRP A 264 10.25 -1.94 -5.49
N ASP A 265 9.42 -2.97 -5.36
CA ASP A 265 9.68 -4.08 -4.46
C ASP A 265 10.38 -5.19 -5.24
N TYR A 266 11.68 -5.39 -4.96
CA TYR A 266 12.51 -6.33 -5.72
C TYR A 266 12.24 -7.81 -5.42
N VAL A 267 11.49 -8.11 -4.38
CA VAL A 267 11.05 -9.48 -4.07
C VAL A 267 9.64 -9.73 -4.61
N TYR A 268 8.77 -8.74 -4.64
CA TYR A 268 7.50 -8.83 -5.34
C TYR A 268 7.68 -8.76 -6.86
N ASP A 269 8.73 -8.07 -7.33
CA ASP A 269 9.02 -7.73 -8.71
C ASP A 269 7.94 -6.82 -9.34
N GLY A 270 7.57 -5.75 -8.62
CA GLY A 270 6.54 -4.82 -9.05
C GLY A 270 6.44 -3.57 -8.20
N GLY A 271 5.70 -2.57 -8.70
CA GLY A 271 5.38 -1.34 -7.97
C GLY A 271 4.12 -1.42 -7.11
N GLY A 272 3.47 -2.59 -7.06
CA GLY A 272 2.17 -2.81 -6.42
C GLY A 272 2.19 -2.99 -4.91
N ASN A 273 3.33 -2.86 -4.23
CA ASN A 273 3.41 -2.91 -2.77
C ASN A 273 2.78 -1.62 -2.17
N TRP A 274 1.63 -1.75 -1.51
CA TRP A 274 0.80 -0.60 -1.13
C TRP A 274 1.48 0.30 -0.09
N PRO A 275 2.08 -0.25 0.99
CA PRO A 275 2.83 0.56 1.95
C PRO A 275 4.02 1.30 1.33
N PHE A 276 4.68 0.75 0.33
CA PHE A 276 5.84 1.40 -0.31
C PHE A 276 5.42 2.68 -1.06
N ASN A 277 4.25 2.67 -1.70
CA ASN A 277 3.69 3.84 -2.38
C ASN A 277 3.34 4.97 -1.39
N THR A 278 2.66 4.63 -0.30
CA THR A 278 2.30 5.60 0.74
C THR A 278 3.53 6.12 1.49
N ALA A 279 4.52 5.27 1.74
CA ALA A 279 5.79 5.64 2.36
C ALA A 279 6.63 6.57 1.45
N TYR A 280 6.64 6.34 0.14
CA TYR A 280 7.30 7.23 -0.82
C TYR A 280 6.70 8.64 -0.80
N ALA A 281 5.37 8.75 -0.87
CA ALA A 281 4.71 10.05 -0.76
C ALA A 281 5.00 10.72 0.60
N ALA A 282 4.97 9.94 1.68
CA ALA A 282 5.26 10.44 3.02
C ALA A 282 6.70 10.94 3.20
N SER A 283 7.69 10.30 2.56
CA SER A 283 9.08 10.72 2.65
C SER A 283 9.31 12.10 1.99
N MET A 284 8.46 12.48 1.03
CA MET A 284 8.44 13.81 0.42
C MET A 284 7.67 14.87 1.22
N GLY A 285 7.16 14.52 2.40
CA GLY A 285 6.51 15.46 3.32
C GLY A 285 4.98 15.48 3.27
N LEU A 286 4.36 14.58 2.51
CA LEU A 286 2.92 14.31 2.62
C LEU A 286 2.64 13.40 3.83
N GLU A 287 1.36 13.22 4.15
CA GLU A 287 0.88 12.07 4.88
C GLU A 287 0.48 10.99 3.88
N GLY A 288 0.78 9.73 4.21
CA GLY A 288 0.42 8.58 3.39
C GLY A 288 0.02 7.43 4.29
N LYS A 289 -1.18 6.88 4.07
CA LYS A 289 -1.66 5.71 4.81
C LYS A 289 -2.44 4.76 3.91
N VAL A 290 -2.28 3.46 4.18
CA VAL A 290 -3.14 2.41 3.64
C VAL A 290 -4.28 2.17 4.62
N VAL A 291 -5.51 2.26 4.14
CA VAL A 291 -6.74 2.08 4.93
C VAL A 291 -7.67 1.09 4.23
N ARG A 292 -8.71 0.65 4.94
CA ARG A 292 -9.82 -0.10 4.37
C ARG A 292 -11.12 0.63 4.63
N LEU A 293 -11.81 0.98 3.55
CA LEU A 293 -13.09 1.67 3.59
C LEU A 293 -14.23 0.68 3.39
N SER A 294 -15.38 0.93 4.01
CA SER A 294 -16.52 -0.01 3.96
C SER A 294 -17.43 0.19 2.75
N SER A 295 -17.35 1.34 2.08
CA SER A 295 -18.24 1.72 0.98
C SER A 295 -17.72 2.94 0.23
N LEU A 296 -18.28 3.20 -0.96
CA LEU A 296 -18.03 4.43 -1.71
C LEU A 296 -18.58 5.69 -1.00
N ALA A 297 -19.52 5.53 -0.06
CA ALA A 297 -20.00 6.63 0.77
C ALA A 297 -18.90 7.23 1.67
N GLU A 298 -17.88 6.45 2.04
CA GLU A 298 -16.70 6.96 2.75
C GLU A 298 -15.76 7.70 1.80
N VAL A 299 -15.58 7.20 0.57
CA VAL A 299 -14.77 7.85 -0.48
C VAL A 299 -15.35 9.21 -0.90
N GLU A 300 -16.67 9.31 -0.98
CA GLU A 300 -17.38 10.58 -1.24
C GLU A 300 -16.97 11.68 -0.25
N ARG A 301 -16.87 11.34 1.05
CA ARG A 301 -16.46 12.31 2.08
C ARG A 301 -15.03 12.80 1.85
N TRP A 302 -14.13 11.91 1.48
CA TRP A 302 -12.72 12.24 1.21
C TRP A 302 -12.57 13.14 -0.02
N THR A 303 -13.23 12.78 -1.12
CA THR A 303 -13.15 13.57 -2.35
C THR A 303 -13.87 14.93 -2.21
N ALA A 304 -14.97 14.99 -1.44
CA ALA A 304 -15.61 16.25 -1.06
C ALA A 304 -14.72 17.13 -0.17
N ALA A 305 -13.84 16.52 0.63
CA ALA A 305 -12.81 17.21 1.41
C ALA A 305 -11.56 17.58 0.57
N GLY A 306 -11.60 17.41 -0.75
CA GLY A 306 -10.51 17.79 -1.65
C GLY A 306 -9.38 16.75 -1.75
N VAL A 307 -9.56 15.54 -1.21
CA VAL A 307 -8.55 14.48 -1.21
C VAL A 307 -8.92 13.41 -2.24
N PRO A 308 -8.17 13.26 -3.34
CA PRO A 308 -8.32 12.13 -4.24
C PRO A 308 -7.95 10.82 -3.53
N VAL A 309 -8.65 9.74 -3.85
CA VAL A 309 -8.45 8.45 -3.18
C VAL A 309 -7.94 7.45 -4.20
N ILE A 310 -6.80 6.83 -3.93
CA ILE A 310 -6.32 5.69 -4.74
C ILE A 310 -6.98 4.45 -4.18
N VAL A 311 -7.59 3.61 -5.02
CA VAL A 311 -8.24 2.37 -4.57
C VAL A 311 -7.69 1.17 -5.32
N SER A 312 -7.68 0.03 -4.64
CA SER A 312 -7.45 -1.28 -5.26
C SER A 312 -8.77 -1.90 -5.65
N ILE A 313 -8.88 -2.33 -6.90
CA ILE A 313 -10.03 -3.03 -7.45
C ILE A 313 -9.58 -4.34 -8.09
N ALA A 314 -10.48 -5.30 -8.18
CA ALA A 314 -10.30 -6.48 -9.01
C ALA A 314 -11.67 -6.95 -9.53
N TYR A 315 -11.68 -7.52 -10.72
CA TYR A 315 -12.91 -7.85 -11.43
C TYR A 315 -12.60 -8.81 -12.59
N LYS A 316 -13.60 -9.60 -12.96
CA LYS A 316 -13.58 -10.49 -14.12
C LYS A 316 -14.12 -9.77 -15.35
N SER A 317 -13.98 -10.45 -16.49
CA SER A 317 -14.50 -9.97 -17.76
C SER A 317 -16.00 -9.66 -17.69
N GLY A 318 -16.36 -8.42 -17.97
CA GLY A 318 -17.74 -7.92 -17.98
C GLY A 318 -18.26 -7.39 -16.64
N GLU A 319 -17.51 -7.53 -15.54
CA GLU A 319 -17.93 -7.05 -14.21
C GLU A 319 -17.69 -5.54 -14.01
N LEU A 320 -16.79 -4.93 -14.80
CA LEU A 320 -16.57 -3.48 -14.79
C LEU A 320 -16.67 -2.89 -16.22
N PRO A 321 -17.89 -2.58 -16.69
CA PRO A 321 -18.11 -2.02 -18.02
C PRO A 321 -17.34 -0.70 -18.22
N GLY A 322 -16.71 -0.56 -19.40
CA GLY A 322 -15.94 0.63 -19.76
C GLY A 322 -14.47 0.62 -19.31
N SER A 323 -14.03 -0.42 -18.59
CA SER A 323 -12.61 -0.55 -18.22
C SER A 323 -11.71 -0.72 -19.45
N PRO A 324 -10.51 -0.10 -19.50
CA PRO A 324 -9.54 -0.29 -20.57
C PRO A 324 -8.97 -1.72 -20.65
N ILE A 325 -8.97 -2.43 -19.52
CA ILE A 325 -8.52 -3.82 -19.42
C ILE A 325 -9.73 -4.72 -19.11
N PRO A 326 -9.84 -5.89 -19.77
CA PRO A 326 -11.05 -6.71 -19.66
C PRO A 326 -11.24 -7.32 -18.27
N SER A 327 -10.16 -7.58 -17.53
CA SER A 327 -10.19 -8.20 -16.20
C SER A 327 -8.90 -7.90 -15.45
N SER A 328 -8.95 -7.90 -14.12
CA SER A 328 -7.76 -7.78 -13.28
C SER A 328 -7.90 -8.53 -11.96
N ASN A 329 -6.82 -9.16 -11.50
CA ASN A 329 -6.70 -9.73 -10.15
C ASN A 329 -6.21 -8.69 -9.11
N GLY A 330 -5.93 -7.46 -9.55
CA GLY A 330 -5.47 -6.35 -8.73
C GLY A 330 -5.07 -5.17 -9.63
N HIS A 331 -5.82 -4.08 -9.54
CA HIS A 331 -5.59 -2.86 -10.30
C HIS A 331 -5.77 -1.64 -9.40
N LEU A 332 -4.88 -0.67 -9.52
CA LEU A 332 -4.91 0.56 -8.72
C LEU A 332 -5.27 1.72 -9.63
N LEU A 333 -6.24 2.53 -9.21
CA LEU A 333 -6.63 3.74 -9.91
C LEU A 333 -7.02 4.85 -8.93
N VAL A 334 -7.18 6.08 -9.43
CA VAL A 334 -7.56 7.24 -8.62
C VAL A 334 -9.05 7.53 -8.78
N ILE A 335 -9.79 7.59 -7.68
CA ILE A 335 -11.10 8.22 -7.61
C ILE A 335 -10.90 9.73 -7.40
N ARG A 336 -11.33 10.51 -8.38
CA ARG A 336 -11.29 11.98 -8.36
C ARG A 336 -12.60 12.62 -7.91
N GLY A 337 -13.66 11.82 -7.74
CA GLY A 337 -14.92 12.26 -7.18
C GLY A 337 -16.13 11.51 -7.71
N PHE A 338 -17.30 12.15 -7.61
CA PHE A 338 -18.59 11.58 -7.96
C PHE A 338 -19.46 12.63 -8.68
N ASP A 339 -20.21 12.20 -9.70
CA ASP A 339 -21.19 13.05 -10.38
C ASP A 339 -22.53 13.12 -9.63
N GLU A 340 -23.48 13.88 -10.16
CA GLU A 340 -24.83 14.06 -9.57
C GLU A 340 -25.65 12.77 -9.49
N GLN A 341 -25.31 11.76 -10.30
CA GLN A 341 -25.94 10.44 -10.28
C GLN A 341 -25.23 9.47 -9.33
N GLY A 342 -24.12 9.90 -8.71
CA GLY A 342 -23.29 9.09 -7.82
C GLY A 342 -22.36 8.13 -8.56
N ASN A 343 -22.17 8.30 -9.88
CA ASN A 343 -21.18 7.53 -10.63
C ASN A 343 -19.78 7.94 -10.24
N VAL A 344 -18.84 7.00 -10.34
CA VAL A 344 -17.48 7.17 -9.85
C VAL A 344 -16.63 7.81 -10.95
N LEU A 345 -16.18 9.05 -10.71
CA LEU A 345 -15.24 9.73 -11.60
C LEU A 345 -13.82 9.27 -11.26
N THR A 346 -13.13 8.67 -12.22
CA THR A 346 -11.79 8.11 -12.01
C THR A 346 -10.74 8.65 -12.98
N ASN A 347 -9.47 8.57 -12.58
CA ASN A 347 -8.34 8.46 -13.50
C ASN A 347 -7.82 7.02 -13.43
N ASP A 348 -8.09 6.22 -14.45
CA ASP A 348 -7.62 4.84 -14.62
C ASP A 348 -6.29 4.82 -15.40
N PRO A 349 -5.17 4.42 -14.77
CA PRO A 349 -3.86 4.46 -15.40
C PRO A 349 -3.72 3.48 -16.57
N ALA A 350 -4.65 2.53 -16.76
CA ALA A 350 -4.64 1.59 -17.88
C ALA A 350 -5.22 2.16 -19.19
N GLY A 351 -5.69 3.42 -19.21
CA GLY A 351 -6.04 4.10 -20.47
C GLY A 351 -4.88 4.07 -21.47
N ALA A 352 -5.15 3.96 -22.77
CA ALA A 352 -4.08 3.72 -23.76
C ALA A 352 -3.06 4.87 -23.85
N ASP A 353 -3.49 6.09 -23.50
CA ASP A 353 -2.63 7.27 -23.31
C ASP A 353 -3.20 8.21 -22.23
N ASP A 354 -2.47 9.28 -21.90
CA ASP A 354 -2.87 10.25 -20.87
C ASP A 354 -4.26 10.88 -21.11
N SER A 355 -4.70 11.03 -22.36
CA SER A 355 -6.01 11.61 -22.68
C SER A 355 -7.17 10.65 -22.41
N GLN A 356 -6.89 9.35 -22.29
CA GLN A 356 -7.88 8.28 -22.13
C GLN A 356 -8.00 7.73 -20.71
N VAL A 357 -7.35 8.35 -19.72
CA VAL A 357 -7.40 7.86 -18.34
C VAL A 357 -8.67 8.24 -17.60
N ARG A 358 -9.38 9.30 -18.02
CA ARG A 358 -10.60 9.75 -17.33
C ARG A 358 -11.77 8.86 -17.71
N ILE A 359 -12.25 8.07 -16.75
CA ILE A 359 -13.33 7.11 -16.96
C ILE A 359 -14.36 7.29 -15.85
N THR A 360 -15.64 7.31 -16.23
CA THR A 360 -16.76 7.31 -15.30
C THR A 360 -17.34 5.91 -15.24
N TYR A 361 -17.30 5.30 -14.05
CA TYR A 361 -17.87 3.97 -13.82
C TYR A 361 -19.21 4.05 -13.11
N GLY A 362 -20.11 3.11 -13.45
CA GLY A 362 -21.33 2.90 -12.69
C GLY A 362 -21.01 2.57 -11.23
N ARG A 363 -21.78 3.13 -10.30
CA ARG A 363 -21.49 3.04 -8.86
C ARG A 363 -21.45 1.60 -8.35
N GLU A 364 -22.47 0.82 -8.69
CA GLU A 364 -22.66 -0.55 -8.17
C GLU A 364 -21.55 -1.47 -8.67
N ASP A 365 -21.35 -1.54 -9.99
CA ASP A 365 -20.26 -2.30 -10.62
C ASP A 365 -18.88 -1.95 -10.03
N PHE A 366 -18.63 -0.65 -9.81
CA PHE A 366 -17.37 -0.20 -9.23
C PHE A 366 -17.24 -0.58 -7.74
N GLU A 367 -18.31 -0.44 -6.95
CA GLU A 367 -18.29 -0.80 -5.53
C GLU A 367 -18.10 -2.31 -5.34
N GLU A 368 -18.66 -3.14 -6.22
CA GLU A 368 -18.41 -4.58 -6.27
C GLU A 368 -16.92 -4.87 -6.52
N ALA A 369 -16.33 -4.24 -7.55
CA ALA A 369 -14.90 -4.41 -7.87
C ALA A 369 -13.98 -3.93 -6.72
N PHE A 370 -14.40 -2.91 -5.96
CA PHE A 370 -13.67 -2.34 -4.83
C PHE A 370 -13.74 -3.21 -3.56
N LEU A 371 -14.91 -3.77 -3.25
CA LEU A 371 -15.13 -4.50 -2.00
C LEU A 371 -14.84 -6.01 -2.09
N ASN A 372 -15.13 -6.66 -3.22
CA ASN A 372 -15.13 -8.14 -3.31
C ASN A 372 -13.75 -8.77 -3.15
N HIS A 373 -12.69 -8.10 -3.61
CA HIS A 373 -11.34 -8.69 -3.65
C HIS A 373 -10.34 -7.91 -2.80
N SER A 374 -10.27 -6.60 -3.00
CA SER A 374 -9.35 -5.73 -2.27
C SER A 374 -9.86 -5.35 -0.89
N ASN A 375 -11.05 -5.81 -0.51
CA ASN A 375 -11.71 -5.52 0.76
C ASN A 375 -11.74 -4.02 1.11
N GLY A 376 -12.00 -3.18 0.10
CA GLY A 376 -12.06 -1.73 0.26
C GLY A 376 -10.71 -1.06 0.52
N THR A 377 -9.60 -1.69 0.13
CA THR A 377 -8.26 -1.13 0.35
C THR A 377 -8.04 0.14 -0.47
N ALA A 378 -7.62 1.20 0.22
CA ALA A 378 -7.42 2.53 -0.35
C ALA A 378 -6.15 3.20 0.20
N TYR A 379 -5.58 4.12 -0.58
CA TYR A 379 -4.51 5.00 -0.13
C TYR A 379 -5.09 6.39 0.09
N LEU A 380 -4.77 6.96 1.24
CA LEU A 380 -5.02 8.36 1.53
C LEU A 380 -3.68 9.05 1.56
N ILE A 381 -3.49 9.99 0.63
CA ILE A 381 -2.27 10.78 0.49
C ILE A 381 -2.68 12.25 0.44
N TYR A 382 -2.20 13.05 1.40
CA TYR A 382 -2.57 14.46 1.53
C TYR A 382 -1.51 15.27 2.31
N PRO A 383 -1.49 16.62 2.20
CA PRO A 383 -0.57 17.45 2.96
C PRO A 383 -0.81 17.36 4.47
N LYS A 384 0.27 17.40 5.26
CA LYS A 384 0.17 17.45 6.72
C LYS A 384 -0.71 18.62 7.17
N GLY A 385 -1.69 18.33 8.03
CA GLY A 385 -2.64 19.33 8.54
C GLY A 385 -3.74 19.73 7.55
N TRP A 386 -3.87 19.05 6.39
CA TRP A 386 -5.04 19.22 5.51
C TRP A 386 -6.32 18.79 6.25
N PRO A 387 -7.45 19.53 6.14
CA PRO A 387 -8.71 19.11 6.74
C PRO A 387 -9.19 17.77 6.18
N THR A 388 -9.40 16.80 7.07
CA THR A 388 -9.91 15.47 6.70
C THR A 388 -11.33 15.24 7.21
N PRO A 389 -12.11 14.34 6.60
CA PRO A 389 -13.41 13.95 7.13
C PRO A 389 -13.27 13.39 8.56
N PRO A 390 -14.25 13.65 9.46
CA PRO A 390 -14.26 13.03 10.78
C PRO A 390 -14.11 11.52 10.67
N SER A 391 -13.13 10.96 11.38
CA SER A 391 -12.88 9.52 11.36
C SER A 391 -14.07 8.77 11.96
N ASN A 392 -14.49 7.72 11.27
CA ASN A 392 -15.43 6.72 11.77
C ASN A 392 -14.71 5.49 12.35
N GLY A 393 -13.38 5.56 12.50
CA GLY A 393 -12.53 4.45 12.93
C GLY A 393 -11.79 3.75 11.77
N HIS A 394 -12.08 4.06 10.51
CA HIS A 394 -11.42 3.42 9.35
C HIS A 394 -10.16 4.16 8.85
N TRP A 395 -9.83 5.36 9.37
CA TRP A 395 -8.66 6.17 8.94
C TRP A 395 -8.12 7.13 10.00
#